data_AF-A0A1H7NVJ3-F1
#
_entry.id   AF-A0A1H7NVJ3-F1
#
_cell.length_a   1.000
_cell.length_b   1.000
_cell.length_c   1.000
_cell.angle_alpha   90.00
_cell.angle_beta   90.00
_cell.angle_gamma   90.00
#
_symmetry.space_group_name_H-M   'P 1'
#
loop_
_entity.id
_entity.type
_entity.pdbx_description
1 polymer ?
#
loop_
_entity_poly.entity_id
_entity_poly.type
_entity_poly.pdbx_seq_one_letter_code
_entity_poly.pdbx_strand_id
1 'polypeptide(L)' 'MLKKRRYVDLFGYTPEEFDDLLERSTNKILRSTGKPVNELDMQTVFTAYENEARKLPRRRFRETRTMS' A
#
# COMPACT_ATOMS: atom_id res chain seq x y z
N MET A 1 10.60 -6.06 -11.56
CA MET A 1 9.87 -6.72 -10.45
C MET A 1 10.46 -6.49 -9.04
N LEU A 2 11.54 -5.69 -8.86
CA LEU A 2 12.17 -5.47 -7.55
C LEU A 2 11.42 -4.54 -6.58
N LYS A 3 10.49 -3.71 -7.07
CA LYS A 3 9.85 -2.64 -6.26
C LYS A 3 8.76 -3.18 -5.31
N LYS A 4 7.96 -4.18 -5.73
CA LYS A 4 6.88 -4.73 -4.90
C LYS A 4 7.42 -5.46 -3.64
N ARG A 5 8.47 -6.27 -3.78
CA ARG A 5 9.07 -7.00 -2.64
C ARG A 5 9.59 -6.08 -1.53
N ARG A 6 10.22 -4.96 -1.88
CA ARG A 6 10.70 -4.00 -0.86
C ARG A 6 9.58 -3.40 -0.02
N TYR A 7 8.40 -3.15 -0.62
CA TYR A 7 7.26 -2.61 0.11
C TYR A 7 6.56 -3.67 0.99
N VAL A 8 6.46 -4.90 0.49
CA VAL A 8 6.02 -6.08 1.28
C VAL A 8 6.90 -6.25 2.53
N ASP A 9 8.23 -6.24 2.37
CA ASP A 9 9.18 -6.35 3.49
C ASP A 9 9.14 -5.15 4.45
N LEU A 10 9.03 -3.91 3.93
CA LEU A 10 9.05 -2.70 4.75
C LEU A 10 7.78 -2.50 5.59
N PHE A 11 6.63 -2.92 5.06
CA PHE A 11 5.33 -2.66 5.68
C PHE A 11 4.66 -3.93 6.22
N GLY A 12 5.22 -5.11 5.95
CA GLY A 12 4.73 -6.39 6.47
C GLY A 12 3.43 -6.88 5.84
N TYR A 13 3.10 -6.40 4.64
CA TYR A 13 1.88 -6.76 3.91
C TYR A 13 2.16 -7.80 2.84
N THR A 14 1.26 -8.75 2.62
CA THR A 14 1.37 -9.66 1.46
C THR A 14 1.22 -8.88 0.14
N PRO A 15 1.69 -9.42 -1.01
CA PRO A 15 1.45 -8.80 -2.31
C PRO A 15 -0.03 -8.50 -2.59
N GLU A 16 -0.93 -9.37 -2.12
CA GLU A 16 -2.38 -9.17 -2.26
C GLU A 16 -2.87 -8.01 -1.38
N GLU A 17 -2.46 -7.94 -0.12
CA GLU A 17 -2.78 -6.82 0.78
C GLU A 17 -2.25 -5.48 0.22
N PHE A 18 -1.09 -5.50 -0.43
CA PHE A 18 -0.54 -4.34 -1.13
C PHE A 18 -1.43 -3.90 -2.30
N ASP A 19 -1.85 -4.84 -3.15
CA ASP A 19 -2.70 -4.53 -4.31
C ASP A 19 -4.10 -4.07 -3.86
N ASP A 20 -4.67 -4.66 -2.81
CA ASP A 20 -5.94 -4.25 -2.20
C ASP A 20 -5.88 -2.81 -1.64
N LEU A 21 -4.79 -2.47 -0.95
CA LEU A 21 -4.57 -1.12 -0.41
C LEU A 21 -4.37 -0.09 -1.52
N LEU A 22 -3.61 -0.45 -2.56
CA LEU A 22 -3.40 0.40 -3.71
C LEU A 22 -4.73 0.66 -4.40
N GLU A 23 -5.52 -0.37 -4.69
CA GLU A 23 -6.84 -0.23 -5.30
C GLU A 23 -7.78 0.65 -4.47
N ARG A 24 -7.88 0.40 -3.15
CA ARG A 24 -8.74 1.21 -2.25
C ARG A 24 -8.30 2.67 -2.21
N SER A 25 -7.01 2.92 -2.10
CA SER A 25 -6.46 4.28 -2.04
C SER A 25 -6.67 5.02 -3.37
N THR A 26 -6.43 4.37 -4.51
CA THR A 26 -6.70 4.93 -5.84
C THR A 26 -8.19 5.22 -6.02
N ASN A 27 -9.08 4.27 -5.74
CA ASN A 27 -10.53 4.45 -5.84
C ASN A 27 -11.03 5.62 -4.98
N LYS A 28 -10.45 5.79 -3.80
CA LYS A 28 -10.79 6.90 -2.91
C LYS A 28 -10.37 8.25 -3.48
N ILE A 29 -9.18 8.34 -4.08
CA ILE A 29 -8.73 9.56 -4.76
C ILE A 29 -9.63 9.85 -5.97
N LEU A 30 -9.95 8.84 -6.79
CA LEU A 30 -10.84 9.01 -7.94
C LEU A 30 -12.21 9.58 -7.52
N ARG A 31 -12.81 9.01 -6.47
CA ARG A 31 -14.08 9.51 -5.91
C ARG A 31 -13.96 10.92 -5.35
N SER A 32 -12.85 11.24 -4.69
CA SER A 32 -12.66 12.54 -4.04
C SER A 32 -12.33 13.67 -5.02
N THR A 33 -11.62 13.36 -6.10
CA THR A 33 -11.07 14.37 -7.02
C THR A 33 -11.89 14.45 -8.31
N GLY A 34 -12.68 13.41 -8.62
CA GLY A 34 -13.42 13.29 -9.89
C GLY A 34 -12.52 13.13 -11.11
N LYS A 35 -11.21 12.99 -10.91
CA LYS A 35 -10.21 12.89 -11.98
C LYS A 35 -10.07 11.45 -12.45
N PRO A 36 -9.76 11.22 -13.73
CA PRO A 36 -9.39 9.90 -14.22
C PRO A 36 -8.04 9.44 -13.64
N VAL A 37 -7.83 8.12 -13.53
CA VAL A 37 -6.58 7.51 -13.02
C VAL A 37 -5.35 8.05 -13.74
N ASN A 38 -5.51 8.35 -15.02
CA ASN A 38 -4.51 8.82 -15.96
C ASN A 38 -3.96 10.21 -15.59
N GLU A 39 -4.77 10.99 -14.86
CA GLU A 39 -4.42 12.31 -14.35
C GLU A 39 -3.94 12.27 -12.88
N LEU A 40 -3.93 11.09 -12.25
CA LEU A 40 -3.38 10.92 -10.92
C LEU A 40 -1.86 10.82 -11.01
N ASP A 41 -1.20 11.81 -10.42
CA ASP A 41 0.24 11.75 -10.25
C ASP A 41 0.65 10.60 -9.31
N MET A 42 1.77 9.94 -9.61
CA MET A 42 2.26 8.82 -8.79
C MET A 42 2.45 9.23 -7.34
N GLN A 43 2.88 10.48 -7.08
CA GLN A 43 3.08 10.95 -5.70
C GLN A 43 1.76 11.05 -4.94
N THR A 44 0.67 11.41 -5.62
CA THR A 44 -0.68 11.42 -5.03
C THR A 44 -1.13 10.01 -4.66
N VAL A 45 -0.92 9.05 -5.57
CA VAL A 45 -1.24 7.63 -5.33
C VAL A 45 -0.42 7.07 -4.16
N PHE A 46 0.89 7.32 -4.13
CA PHE A 46 1.75 6.86 -3.03
C PHE A 46 1.38 7.50 -1.69
N THR A 47 1.05 8.79 -1.66
CA THR A 47 0.64 9.48 -0.43
C THR A 47 -0.67 8.91 0.12
N ALA A 48 -1.64 8.60 -0.74
CA ALA A 48 -2.89 7.98 -0.33
C ALA A 48 -2.68 6.54 0.16
N TYR A 49 -1.84 5.77 -0.53
CA TYR A 49 -1.43 4.44 -0.09
C TYR A 49 -0.80 4.48 1.31
N GLU A 50 0.15 5.40 1.56
CA GLU A 50 0.79 5.54 2.88
C GLU A 50 -0.23 5.93 3.96
N ASN A 51 -1.19 6.80 3.64
CA ASN A 51 -2.24 7.19 4.59
C ASN A 51 -3.19 6.04 4.93
N GLU A 52 -3.57 5.18 3.97
CA GLU A 52 -4.38 3.99 4.25
C GLU A 52 -3.56 2.90 4.96
N ALA A 53 -2.31 2.71 4.57
CA ALA A 53 -1.39 1.78 5.23
C ALA A 53 -1.08 2.17 6.69
N ARG A 54 -1.12 3.47 7.04
CA ARG A 54 -1.00 3.95 8.44
C ARG A 54 -2.22 3.71 9.30
N LYS A 55 -3.41 3.59 8.71
CA LYS A 55 -4.66 3.31 9.43
C LYS A 55 -4.81 1.85 9.76
N LEU A 56 -4.19 0.98 8.97
CA LEU A 56 -4.12 -0.42 9.31
C LEU A 56 -3.27 -0.59 10.58
N PRO A 57 -3.67 -1.49 11.49
CA PRO A 57 -2.83 -1.85 12.61
C PRO A 57 -1.53 -2.35 12.02
N ARG A 58 -0.42 -1.65 12.31
CA ARG A 58 0.92 -2.11 11.96
C ARG A 58 1.02 -3.53 12.50
N ARG A 59 0.92 -4.52 11.62
CA ARG A 59 1.34 -5.87 11.93
C ARG A 59 2.82 -5.71 12.16
N ARG A 60 3.22 -5.50 13.43
CA ARG A 60 4.57 -5.83 13.86
C ARG A 60 4.73 -7.24 13.34
N PHE A 61 5.59 -7.40 12.33
CA PHE A 61 6.16 -8.67 12.00
C PHE A 61 6.78 -9.12 13.31
N ARG A 62 6.00 -9.87 14.09
CA ARG A 62 6.54 -10.69 15.15
C ARG A 62 7.34 -11.66 14.34
N GLU A 63 8.65 -11.41 14.26
CA GLU A 63 9.59 -12.38 13.78
C GLU A 63 9.17 -13.71 14.42
N THR A 64 8.56 -14.58 13.63
CA THR A 64 8.75 -16.01 13.83
C THR A 64 10.21 -16.23 13.48
N ARG A 65 11.08 -15.84 14.41
CA ARG A 65 12.42 -16.36 14.55
C ARG A 65 12.23 -17.80 15.03
N THR A 66 12.01 -18.68 14.08
CA THR A 66 12.10 -20.13 14.22
C THR A 66 12.36 -20.56 12.77
N MET A 67 13.56 -20.98 12.36
CA MET A 67 14.50 -21.89 12.99
C MET A 67 15.91 -21.65 12.44
N SER A 68 16.91 -21.74 13.31
CA SER A 68 18.06 -22.67 13.24
C SER A 68 18.90 -22.53 14.49
#